data_AF-J3PIC5-F1
#
_entry.id   AF-J3PIC5-F1
#
_cell.length_a   1.000
_cell.length_b   1.000
_cell.length_c   1.000
_cell.angle_alpha   90.00
_cell.angle_beta   90.00
_cell.angle_gamma   90.00
#
_symmetry.space_group_name_H-M   'P 1'
#
loop_
_entity.id
_entity.type
_entity.pdbx_description
1 polymer ?
#
loop_
_entity_poly.entity_id
_entity_poly.type
_entity_poly.pdbx_seq_one_letter_code
_entity_poly.pdbx_strand_id
1 'polypeptide(L)'
;MHAFKAQNDHVKKGLQQAYASKVPGEILDVFCVSNTIYEKYTPKGNRELVAASEIPDVRRFCRSITAEARYREACHFMHSSMPSLLSTLKLWINSYTARAVETNARNEKLNDKIRDALRNATAQVQSSR
;
A
#
# COMPACT_ATOMS: atom_id res chain seq x y z
N MET A 1 40.74 -18.35 -7.37
CA MET A 1 39.37 -17.79 -7.23
C MET A 1 39.33 -16.27 -7.39
N HIS A 2 40.33 -15.51 -6.89
CA HIS A 2 40.42 -14.04 -7.07
C HIS A 2 40.46 -13.56 -8.53
N ALA A 3 41.05 -14.35 -9.44
CA ALA A 3 41.15 -13.97 -10.85
C ALA A 3 39.78 -13.84 -11.55
N PHE A 4 38.82 -14.71 -11.23
CA PHE A 4 37.49 -14.68 -11.85
C PHE A 4 36.73 -13.40 -11.48
N LYS A 5 36.74 -13.05 -10.19
CA LYS A 5 36.12 -11.82 -9.71
C LYS A 5 36.81 -10.58 -10.28
N ALA A 6 38.14 -10.56 -10.36
CA ALA A 6 38.89 -9.46 -10.95
C ALA A 6 38.57 -9.26 -12.45
N GLN A 7 38.40 -10.35 -13.21
CA GLN A 7 37.98 -10.29 -14.61
C GLN A 7 36.56 -9.74 -14.74
N ASN A 8 35.61 -10.23 -13.94
CA ASN A 8 34.25 -9.71 -13.93
C ASN A 8 34.23 -8.21 -13.59
N ASP A 9 34.97 -7.80 -12.55
CA ASP A 9 35.06 -6.40 -12.13
C ASP A 9 35.67 -5.51 -13.24
N HIS A 10 36.64 -6.03 -14.00
CA HIS A 10 37.21 -5.35 -15.17
C HIS A 10 36.18 -5.18 -16.29
N VAL A 11 35.45 -6.25 -16.66
CA VAL A 11 34.40 -6.21 -17.68
C VAL A 11 33.29 -5.24 -17.29
N LYS A 12 32.86 -5.25 -16.03
CA LYS A 12 31.84 -4.33 -15.50
C LYS A 12 32.26 -2.88 -15.67
N LYS A 13 33.47 -2.53 -15.22
CA LYS A 13 34.00 -1.16 -15.36
C LYS A 13 34.08 -0.72 -16.82
N GLY A 14 34.56 -1.60 -17.70
CA GLY A 14 34.64 -1.32 -19.13
C GLY A 14 33.27 -1.04 -19.74
N LEU A 15 32.27 -1.86 -19.43
CA LEU A 15 30.90 -1.67 -19.92
C LEU A 15 30.25 -0.42 -19.33
N GLN A 16 30.41 -0.16 -18.04
CA GLN A 16 29.88 1.04 -17.40
C GLN A 16 30.48 2.31 -18.01
N GLN A 17 31.79 2.32 -18.27
CA GLN A 17 32.45 3.46 -18.93
C GLN A 17 31.99 3.64 -20.38
N ALA A 18 31.91 2.55 -21.15
CA ALA A 18 31.53 2.60 -22.56
C ALA A 18 30.07 3.07 -22.76
N TYR A 19 29.19 2.80 -21.78
CA TYR A 19 27.77 3.12 -21.85
C TYR A 19 27.36 4.29 -20.93
N ALA A 20 28.29 4.94 -20.24
CA ALA A 20 28.01 6.05 -19.34
C ALA A 20 27.23 7.19 -20.01
N SER A 21 27.49 7.47 -21.28
CA SER A 21 26.80 8.50 -22.06
C SER A 21 25.34 8.14 -22.38
N LYS A 22 24.96 6.86 -22.34
CA LYS A 22 23.59 6.38 -22.62
C LYS A 22 22.70 6.33 -21.38
N VAL A 23 23.29 6.45 -20.18
CA VAL A 23 22.57 6.40 -18.90
C VAL A 23 22.95 7.64 -18.07
N PRO A 24 22.58 8.85 -18.52
CA PRO A 24 22.96 10.07 -17.84
C PRO A 24 22.32 10.18 -16.45
N GLY A 25 23.15 10.40 -15.43
CA GLY A 25 22.69 10.60 -14.05
C GLY A 25 22.46 9.31 -13.25
N GLU A 26 22.61 8.14 -13.85
CA GLU A 26 22.47 6.84 -13.18
C GLU A 26 23.68 5.94 -13.46
N ILE A 27 23.91 4.96 -12.58
CA ILE A 27 24.95 3.95 -12.76
C ILE A 27 24.31 2.78 -13.52
N LEU A 28 24.91 2.37 -14.63
CA LEU A 28 24.49 1.16 -15.34
C LEU A 28 24.82 -0.08 -14.48
N ASP A 29 23.79 -0.80 -14.05
CA ASP A 29 23.93 -2.08 -13.38
C ASP A 29 24.36 -3.18 -14.37
N VAL A 30 25.57 -3.71 -14.19
CA VAL A 30 26.16 -4.75 -15.04
C VAL A 30 26.42 -6.01 -14.23
N PHE A 31 25.96 -7.15 -14.74
CA PHE A 31 26.13 -8.46 -14.12
C PHE A 31 26.82 -9.43 -15.09
N CYS A 32 27.87 -10.09 -14.61
CA CYS A 32 28.65 -11.09 -15.34
C CYS A 32 28.14 -12.50 -15.01
N VAL A 33 27.06 -12.89 -15.69
CA VAL A 33 26.32 -14.11 -15.37
C VAL A 33 26.96 -15.37 -15.95
N SER A 34 27.04 -16.45 -15.16
CA SER A 34 27.45 -17.77 -15.64
C SER A 34 26.52 -18.90 -15.18
N ASN A 35 25.67 -19.37 -16.09
CA ASN A 35 24.76 -20.50 -15.82
C ASN A 35 25.53 -21.79 -15.49
N THR A 36 26.63 -22.04 -16.20
CA THR A 36 27.44 -23.25 -16.02
C THR A 36 28.07 -23.33 -14.63
N ILE A 37 28.58 -22.20 -14.09
CA ILE A 37 29.10 -22.15 -12.72
C ILE A 37 27.96 -22.34 -11.72
N TYR A 38 26.85 -21.63 -11.91
CA TYR A 38 25.73 -21.72 -10.99
C TYR A 38 25.18 -23.15 -10.88
N GLU A 39 24.89 -23.80 -12.01
CA GLU A 39 24.34 -25.16 -12.05
C GLU A 39 25.31 -26.20 -11.47
N LYS A 40 26.61 -26.06 -11.75
CA LYS A 40 27.63 -27.01 -11.27
C LYS A 40 27.86 -26.94 -9.75
N TYR A 41 27.79 -25.74 -9.18
CA TYR A 41 28.20 -25.50 -7.79
C TYR A 41 27.04 -25.31 -6.81
N THR A 42 25.81 -25.05 -7.30
CA THR A 42 24.60 -24.99 -6.45
C THR A 42 24.33 -26.31 -5.72
N PRO A 43 24.29 -27.48 -6.38
CA PRO A 43 24.03 -28.75 -5.70
C PRO A 43 25.13 -29.15 -4.72
N LYS A 44 26.35 -28.62 -4.93
CA LYS A 44 27.53 -28.88 -4.10
C LYS A 44 27.62 -27.99 -2.86
N GLY A 45 26.69 -27.05 -2.70
CA GLY A 45 26.69 -26.12 -1.58
C GLY A 45 27.86 -25.12 -1.59
N ASN A 46 28.60 -24.97 -2.70
CA ASN A 46 29.73 -24.05 -2.77
C ASN A 46 29.22 -22.62 -2.98
N ARG A 47 28.96 -21.93 -1.87
CA ARG A 47 28.36 -20.58 -1.86
C ARG A 47 29.24 -19.53 -2.57
N GLU A 48 30.55 -19.69 -2.54
CA GLU A 48 31.49 -18.72 -3.13
C GLU A 48 31.43 -18.74 -4.65
N LEU A 49 31.43 -19.93 -5.26
CA LEU A 49 31.31 -20.07 -6.71
C LEU A 49 29.89 -19.78 -7.21
N VAL A 50 28.87 -20.11 -6.41
CA VAL A 50 27.50 -19.68 -6.67
C VAL A 50 27.39 -18.14 -6.66
N ALA A 51 28.03 -17.46 -5.70
CA ALA A 51 28.09 -16.00 -5.69
C ALA A 51 28.87 -15.45 -6.91
N ALA A 52 29.99 -16.08 -7.27
CA ALA A 52 30.79 -15.67 -8.43
C ALA A 52 30.02 -15.78 -9.77
N SER A 53 28.98 -16.62 -9.86
CA SER A 53 28.12 -16.71 -11.05
C SER A 53 27.22 -15.49 -11.26
N GLU A 54 27.08 -14.62 -10.25
CA GLU A 54 26.24 -13.41 -10.22
C GLU A 54 24.73 -13.61 -10.48
N ILE A 55 24.28 -14.85 -10.69
CA ILE A 55 22.84 -15.18 -10.78
C ILE A 55 22.09 -14.79 -9.50
N PRO A 56 22.62 -15.00 -8.27
CA PRO A 56 21.95 -14.52 -7.07
C PRO A 56 21.75 -12.99 -7.05
N ASP A 57 22.73 -12.24 -7.54
CA ASP A 57 22.69 -10.78 -7.55
C ASP A 57 21.68 -10.26 -8.57
N VAL A 58 21.64 -10.84 -9.78
CA VAL A 58 20.59 -10.54 -10.77
C VAL A 58 19.20 -10.80 -10.20
N ARG A 59 18.99 -11.92 -9.52
CA ARG A 59 17.69 -12.22 -8.89
C ARG A 59 17.32 -11.24 -7.79
N ARG A 60 18.30 -10.69 -7.06
CA ARG A 60 18.05 -9.67 -6.04
C ARG A 60 17.70 -8.34 -6.70
N PHE A 61 18.40 -7.97 -7.75
CA PHE A 61 18.15 -6.77 -8.53
C PHE A 61 16.74 -6.75 -9.17
N CYS A 62 16.33 -7.83 -9.84
CA CYS A 62 14.98 -7.91 -10.40
C CYS A 62 13.88 -7.78 -9.32
N ARG A 63 14.16 -8.32 -8.12
CA ARG A 63 13.26 -8.18 -6.97
C ARG A 63 13.21 -6.75 -6.45
N SER A 64 14.33 -6.04 -6.36
CA SER A 64 14.35 -4.65 -5.91
C SER A 64 13.61 -3.72 -6.87
N ILE A 65 13.75 -3.92 -8.19
CA ILE A 65 12.97 -3.15 -9.19
C ILE A 65 11.47 -3.33 -8.97
N THR A 66 11.04 -4.58 -8.78
CA THR A 66 9.62 -4.87 -8.56
C THR A 66 9.13 -4.29 -7.23
N ALA A 67 9.95 -4.38 -6.18
CA ALA A 67 9.63 -3.84 -4.87
C ALA A 67 9.44 -2.31 -4.91
N GLU A 68 10.32 -1.59 -5.62
CA GLU A 68 10.22 -0.14 -5.80
C GLU A 68 8.95 0.26 -6.55
N ALA A 69 8.62 -0.45 -7.64
CA ALA A 69 7.39 -0.20 -8.39
C ALA A 69 6.14 -0.38 -7.51
N ARG A 70 6.11 -1.44 -6.69
CA ARG A 70 5.01 -1.71 -5.76
C ARG A 70 4.95 -0.70 -4.62
N TYR A 71 6.09 -0.25 -4.12
CA TYR A 71 6.16 0.79 -3.10
C TYR A 71 5.54 2.10 -3.62
N ARG A 72 5.92 2.54 -4.83
CA ARG A 72 5.35 3.74 -5.46
C ARG A 72 3.85 3.64 -5.68
N GLU A 73 3.37 2.48 -6.14
CA GLU A 73 1.95 2.21 -6.31
C GLU A 73 1.19 2.30 -4.97
N ALA A 74 1.74 1.72 -3.90
CA ALA A 74 1.14 1.79 -2.58
C ALA A 74 1.10 3.24 -2.04
N CYS A 75 2.19 4.00 -2.19
CA CYS A 75 2.20 5.43 -1.84
C CYS A 75 1.16 6.22 -2.62
N HIS A 76 1.06 6.00 -3.94
CA HIS A 76 0.07 6.64 -4.77
C HIS A 76 -1.36 6.31 -4.30
N PHE A 77 -1.66 5.04 -4.01
CA PHE A 77 -2.95 4.63 -3.46
C PHE A 77 -3.26 5.31 -2.13
N MET A 78 -2.28 5.38 -1.21
CA MET A 78 -2.44 6.06 0.08
C MET A 78 -2.74 7.55 -0.07
N HIS A 79 -2.16 8.22 -1.06
CA HIS A 79 -2.39 9.65 -1.28
C HIS A 79 -3.64 9.96 -2.09
N SER A 80 -4.02 9.09 -3.04
CA SER A 80 -5.14 9.35 -3.97
C SER A 80 -6.45 8.71 -3.53
N SER A 81 -6.42 7.45 -3.12
CA SER A 81 -7.62 6.63 -2.86
C SER A 81 -8.02 6.62 -1.40
N MET A 82 -7.06 6.69 -0.46
CA MET A 82 -7.39 6.70 0.97
C MET A 82 -8.23 7.92 1.38
N PRO A 83 -7.94 9.15 0.94
CA PRO A 83 -8.73 10.31 1.35
C PRO A 83 -10.17 10.28 0.83
N SER A 84 -10.40 9.74 -0.37
CA SER A 84 -11.75 9.62 -0.94
C SER A 84 -12.57 8.57 -0.18
N LEU A 85 -11.95 7.46 0.23
CA LEU A 85 -12.57 6.46 1.10
C LEU A 85 -12.95 7.06 2.46
N LEU A 86 -12.03 7.78 3.11
CA LEU A 86 -12.29 8.44 4.39
C LEU A 86 -13.41 9.51 4.28
N SER A 87 -13.44 10.26 3.17
CA SER A 87 -14.49 11.23 2.90
C SER A 87 -15.85 10.56 2.76
N THR A 88 -15.90 9.43 2.06
CA THR A 88 -17.12 8.63 1.90
C THR A 88 -17.61 8.09 3.25
N LEU A 89 -16.71 7.54 4.06
CA LEU A 89 -17.05 7.08 5.41
C LEU A 89 -17.56 8.22 6.30
N LYS A 90 -16.92 9.38 6.24
CA LYS A 90 -17.36 10.58 6.97
C LYS A 90 -18.78 10.99 6.55
N LEU A 91 -19.09 10.98 5.26
CA LEU A 91 -20.42 11.29 4.75
C LEU A 91 -21.47 10.30 5.28
N TRP A 92 -21.15 9.01 5.31
CA TRP A 92 -22.05 7.99 5.84
C TRP A 92 -22.35 8.21 7.33
N ILE A 93 -21.32 8.44 8.14
CA ILE A 93 -21.48 8.71 9.58
C ILE A 93 -22.32 9.97 9.79
N ASN A 94 -22.06 11.04 9.04
CA ASN A 94 -22.83 12.27 9.12
C ASN A 94 -24.30 12.08 8.74
N SER A 95 -24.59 11.30 7.69
CA SER A 95 -25.97 11.00 7.30
C SER A 95 -26.71 10.18 8.36
N TYR A 96 -26.00 9.23 9.01
CA TYR A 96 -26.58 8.39 10.04
C TYR A 96 -26.91 9.20 11.30
N THR A 97 -25.96 10.03 11.73
CA THR A 97 -26.12 10.90 12.91
C THR A 97 -27.23 11.94 12.69
N ALA A 98 -27.27 12.59 11.52
CA ALA A 98 -28.35 13.52 11.18
C ALA A 98 -29.73 12.84 11.27
N ARG A 99 -29.86 11.63 10.70
CA ARG A 99 -31.11 10.87 10.75
C ARG A 99 -31.51 10.48 12.18
N ALA A 100 -30.54 10.12 13.03
CA ALA A 100 -30.80 9.80 14.43
C ALA A 100 -31.30 11.03 15.21
N VAL A 101 -30.67 12.20 14.99
CA VAL A 101 -31.10 13.47 15.60
C VAL A 101 -32.52 13.84 15.18
N GLU A 102 -32.84 13.74 13.89
CA GLU A 102 -34.21 14.00 13.40
C GLU A 102 -35.24 13.07 14.02
N THR A 103 -34.89 11.78 14.17
CA THR A 103 -35.78 10.78 14.76
C THR A 103 -36.05 11.09 16.24
N ASN A 104 -35.01 11.46 17.00
CA ASN A 104 -35.16 11.86 18.39
C ASN A 104 -36.03 13.12 18.53
N ALA A 105 -35.79 14.15 17.72
CA ALA A 105 -36.60 15.37 17.74
C ALA A 105 -38.08 15.10 17.38
N ARG A 106 -38.35 14.17 16.45
CA ARG A 106 -39.72 13.73 16.14
C ARG A 106 -40.36 13.00 17.33
N ASN A 107 -39.62 12.13 18.00
CA ASN A 107 -40.11 11.39 19.16
C ASN A 107 -40.43 12.31 20.35
N GLU A 108 -39.59 13.32 20.61
CA GLU A 108 -39.86 14.34 21.64
C GLU A 108 -41.16 15.11 21.34
N LYS A 109 -41.32 15.59 20.11
CA LYS A 109 -42.57 16.26 19.69
C LYS A 109 -43.80 15.35 19.81
N LEU A 110 -43.66 14.06 19.52
CA LEU A 110 -44.75 13.11 19.67
C LEU A 110 -45.11 12.92 21.15
N ASN A 111 -44.10 12.80 22.02
CA ASN A 111 -44.30 12.65 23.46
C ASN A 111 -45.01 13.86 24.07
N ASP A 112 -44.66 15.08 23.66
CA ASP A 112 -45.34 16.29 24.13
C ASP A 112 -46.81 16.32 23.69
N LYS A 113 -47.10 15.98 22.43
CA LYS A 113 -48.49 15.85 21.94
C LYS A 113 -49.30 14.82 22.71
N ILE A 114 -48.71 13.66 23.02
CA ILE A 114 -49.35 12.63 23.83
C ILE A 114 -49.66 13.18 25.22
N ARG A 115 -48.70 13.87 25.85
CA ARG A 115 -48.88 14.48 27.17
C ARG A 115 -50.00 15.52 27.19
N ASP A 116 -50.08 16.37 26.17
CA ASP A 116 -51.12 17.39 26.06
C ASP A 116 -52.50 16.77 25.84
N ALA A 117 -52.60 15.76 24.97
CA ALA A 117 -53.84 15.00 24.76
C ALA A 117 -54.32 14.33 26.06
N LEU A 118 -53.40 13.75 26.83
CA LEU A 118 -53.72 13.11 28.11
C LEU A 118 -54.26 14.13 29.13
N ARG A 119 -53.63 15.31 29.21
CA ARG A 119 -54.09 16.41 30.10
C ARG A 119 -55.49 16.87 29.72
N ASN A 120 -55.74 17.09 28.43
CA ASN A 120 -57.03 17.55 27.94
C ASN A 120 -58.14 16.52 28.21
N ALA A 121 -57.88 15.23 27.96
CA ALA A 121 -58.82 14.16 28.26
C ALA A 121 -59.14 14.08 29.76
N THR A 122 -58.12 14.23 30.61
CA THR A 122 -58.29 14.22 32.07
C THR A 122 -59.14 15.41 32.55
N ALA A 123 -58.93 16.60 31.98
CA ALA A 123 -59.72 17.79 32.29
C ALA A 123 -61.20 17.66 31.84
N GLN A 124 -61.46 17.04 30.69
CA GLN A 124 -62.83 16.77 30.21
C GLN A 124 -63.59 15.80 31.13
N VAL A 125 -62.91 14.77 31.66
CA VAL A 125 -63.50 13.82 32.61
C VAL A 125 -63.85 14.49 33.94
N GLN A 126 -63.06 15.45 34.40
CA GLN A 126 -63.34 16.22 35.63
C GLN A 126 -64.45 17.26 35.45
N SER A 127 -64.62 17.81 34.24
CA SER A 127 -65.69 18.78 33.91
C SER A 127 -67.07 18.17 33.70
N SER A 128 -67.16 16.85 33.49
CA SER A 128 -68.41 16.12 33.23
C SER A 128 -68.99 15.45 34.48
N ARG A 129 -68.47 15.79 35.66
CA ARG A 129 -68.84 15.26 36.98
C ARG A 129 -69.36 16.38 37.87
#